data_AF-A0A7K4FHW2-F1
#
_entry.id   AF-A0A7K4FHW2-F1
#
_cell.length_a   1.000
_cell.length_b   1.000
_cell.length_c   1.000
_cell.angle_alpha   90.00
_cell.angle_beta   90.00
_cell.angle_gamma   90.00
#
_symmetry.space_group_name_H-M   'P 1'
#
loop_
_entity.id
_entity.type
_entity.pdbx_description
1 polymer ?
#
loop_
_entity_poly.entity_id
_entity_poly.type
_entity_poly.pdbx_seq_one_letter_code
_entity_poly.pdbx_strand_id
1 'polypeptide(L)'
;MTRSTAGEGPGWLRTRGRYVAPLLIREFPREVPFGFLGGLCPTSESLEVLVEAHPIGSGRALELLHGARAVAEAELAHGGDGDGRSAQLHAERESAQELGHQVARREQELWRVGVRFAAVASSEGQAERVRTGLERRLAALGFRTRVPRYSVREALAPPGLTASEARPAGYWQTLQTDGLAAFYPFVDETVLEP
;
A
#
# COMPACT_ATOMS: atom_id res chain seq x y z
N MET A 1 -30.55 -23.53 7.47
CA MET A 1 -29.30 -22.76 7.27
C MET A 1 -29.66 -21.41 6.66
N THR A 2 -29.86 -20.38 7.51
CA THR A 2 -30.18 -19.02 7.07
C THR A 2 -28.94 -18.38 6.44
N ARG A 3 -28.99 -18.09 5.14
CA ARG A 3 -28.00 -17.26 4.45
C ARG A 3 -28.00 -15.90 5.14
N SER A 4 -27.00 -15.63 5.99
CA SER A 4 -26.73 -14.29 6.49
C SER A 4 -26.42 -13.42 5.27
N THR A 5 -27.38 -12.60 4.86
CA THR A 5 -27.21 -11.63 3.78
C THR A 5 -26.18 -10.62 4.25
N ALA A 6 -24.99 -10.66 3.65
CA ALA A 6 -23.97 -9.67 3.93
C ALA A 6 -24.49 -8.29 3.49
N GLY A 7 -24.80 -7.43 4.46
CA GLY A 7 -25.20 -6.05 4.22
C GLY A 7 -23.95 -5.20 3.98
N GLU A 8 -23.98 -4.35 2.96
CA GLU A 8 -22.89 -3.42 2.66
C GLU A 8 -23.39 -1.99 2.92
N GLY A 9 -22.66 -1.28 3.78
CA GLY A 9 -22.82 0.15 3.97
C GLY A 9 -21.78 0.93 3.15
N PRO A 10 -21.83 2.27 3.18
CA PRO A 10 -20.93 3.10 2.39
C PRO A 10 -19.44 2.84 2.63
N GLY A 11 -19.04 2.33 3.80
CA GLY A 11 -17.64 2.08 4.14
C GLY A 11 -17.41 0.81 4.97
N TRP A 12 -18.40 -0.07 5.07
CA TRP A 12 -18.29 -1.30 5.86
C TRP A 12 -19.08 -2.44 5.23
N LEU A 13 -18.68 -3.66 5.55
CA LEU A 13 -19.38 -4.88 5.19
C LEU A 13 -19.76 -5.62 6.46
N ARG A 14 -21.04 -6.01 6.58
CA ARG A 14 -21.51 -6.85 7.67
C ARG A 14 -21.41 -8.31 7.25
N THR A 15 -20.53 -9.06 7.92
CA THR A 15 -20.31 -10.49 7.66
C THR A 15 -20.35 -11.27 8.96
N ARG A 16 -21.09 -12.39 9.00
CA ARG A 16 -21.18 -13.27 10.18
C ARG A 16 -21.47 -12.52 11.51
N GLY A 17 -22.32 -11.50 11.46
CA GLY A 17 -22.68 -10.68 12.62
C GLY A 17 -21.63 -9.65 13.06
N ARG A 18 -20.51 -9.50 12.34
CA ARG A 18 -19.48 -8.48 12.57
C ARG A 18 -19.52 -7.42 11.48
N TYR A 19 -19.10 -6.21 11.83
CA TYR A 19 -18.84 -5.11 10.91
C TYR A 19 -17.36 -5.09 10.59
N VAL A 20 -17.05 -5.06 9.29
CA VAL A 20 -15.68 -5.01 8.76
C VAL A 20 -15.53 -3.72 7.98
N ALA A 21 -14.70 -2.80 8.47
CA ALA A 21 -14.48 -1.49 7.89
C ALA A 21 -13.05 -1.40 7.33
N PRO A 22 -12.85 -1.56 6.01
CA PRO A 22 -11.52 -1.53 5.42
C PRO A 22 -10.96 -0.11 5.32
N LEU A 23 -9.64 -0.04 5.29
CA LEU A 23 -8.83 1.13 5.00
C LEU A 23 -7.69 0.71 4.07
N LEU A 24 -7.57 1.40 2.94
CA LEU A 24 -6.56 1.11 1.92
C LEU A 24 -5.42 2.12 2.02
N ILE A 25 -4.18 1.68 1.76
CA ILE A 25 -3.08 2.61 1.53
C ILE A 25 -3.14 3.11 0.09
N ARG A 26 -3.23 4.43 -0.07
CA ARG A 26 -3.27 5.11 -1.37
C ARG A 26 -1.91 5.63 -1.78
N GLU A 27 -1.10 6.10 -0.83
CA GLU A 27 0.25 6.61 -1.11
C GLU A 27 1.13 6.31 0.10
N PHE A 28 2.36 5.84 -0.18
CA PHE A 28 3.39 5.62 0.82
C PHE A 28 4.18 6.92 1.09
N PRO A 29 4.67 7.11 2.32
CA PRO A 29 5.69 8.12 2.56
C PRO A 29 6.96 7.80 1.76
N ARG A 30 7.86 8.78 1.62
CA ARG A 30 9.15 8.56 0.94
C ARG A 30 10.01 7.51 1.62
N GLU A 31 9.93 7.45 2.95
CA GLU A 31 10.62 6.50 3.79
C GLU A 31 9.58 5.78 4.66
N VAL A 32 9.63 4.45 4.65
CA VAL A 32 8.79 3.61 5.49
C VAL A 32 9.68 3.02 6.58
N PRO A 33 9.45 3.32 7.87
CA PRO A 33 10.23 2.73 8.94
C PRO A 33 10.10 1.21 8.94
N PHE A 34 11.22 0.50 9.14
CA PHE A 34 11.17 -0.95 9.34
C PHE A 34 10.32 -1.30 10.56
N GLY A 35 9.53 -2.37 10.45
CA GLY A 35 8.68 -2.83 11.56
C GLY A 35 7.55 -1.88 11.96
N PHE A 36 7.23 -0.86 11.16
CA PHE A 36 6.20 0.15 11.50
C PHE A 36 4.82 -0.45 11.83
N LEU A 37 4.51 -1.64 11.27
CA LEU A 37 3.28 -2.37 11.58
C LEU A 37 3.16 -2.73 13.08
N GLY A 38 4.28 -2.98 13.77
CA GLY A 38 4.30 -3.31 15.19
C GLY A 38 3.77 -2.17 16.07
N GLY A 39 4.00 -0.91 15.68
CA GLY A 39 3.51 0.27 16.39
C GLY A 39 2.10 0.73 15.97
N LEU A 40 1.56 0.22 14.86
CA LEU A 40 0.29 0.67 14.29
C LEU A 40 -0.95 -0.02 14.89
N CYS A 41 -0.80 -1.24 15.38
CA CYS A 41 -1.91 -2.11 15.76
C CYS A 41 -1.89 -2.38 17.28
N PRO A 42 -2.61 -1.60 18.11
CA PRO A 42 -2.70 -1.87 19.53
C PRO A 42 -3.45 -3.19 19.77
N THR A 43 -3.02 -3.95 20.77
CA THR A 43 -3.62 -5.26 21.12
C THR A 43 -5.06 -5.17 21.62
N SER A 44 -5.53 -3.97 21.97
CA SER A 44 -6.90 -3.69 22.40
C SER A 44 -7.90 -3.54 21.24
N GLU A 45 -7.43 -3.43 19.99
CA GLU A 45 -8.26 -3.26 18.80
C GLU A 45 -8.20 -4.52 17.92
N SER A 46 -9.34 -4.94 17.37
CA SER A 46 -9.37 -6.05 16.41
C SER A 46 -9.15 -5.50 15.00
N LEU A 47 -7.92 -5.66 14.53
CA LEU A 47 -7.45 -5.22 13.22
C LEU A 47 -6.93 -6.44 12.44
N GLU A 48 -7.37 -6.55 11.19
CA GLU A 48 -6.80 -7.47 10.22
C GLU A 48 -5.90 -6.68 9.26
N VAL A 49 -4.71 -7.19 8.98
CA VAL A 49 -3.79 -6.65 7.98
C VAL A 49 -3.62 -7.70 6.88
N LEU A 50 -3.79 -7.29 5.64
CA LEU A 50 -3.51 -8.10 4.46
C LEU A 50 -2.52 -7.36 3.58
N VAL A 51 -1.42 -8.05 3.25
CA VAL A 51 -0.42 -7.61 2.27
C VAL A 51 -0.44 -8.61 1.13
N GLU A 52 -0.79 -8.14 -0.06
CA GLU A 52 -0.70 -8.88 -1.32
C GLU A 52 0.55 -8.39 -2.05
N ALA A 53 1.44 -9.31 -2.47
CA ALA A 53 2.67 -8.96 -3.16
C ALA A 53 2.89 -9.91 -4.34
N HIS A 54 3.09 -9.34 -5.52
CA HIS A 54 3.30 -10.07 -6.74
C HIS A 54 4.54 -9.55 -7.46
N PRO A 55 5.52 -10.41 -7.79
CA PRO A 55 6.74 -9.97 -8.45
C PRO A 55 6.42 -9.47 -9.85
N ILE A 56 7.06 -8.36 -10.24
CA ILE A 56 7.02 -7.84 -11.60
C ILE A 56 8.26 -8.37 -12.32
N GLY A 57 8.04 -9.11 -13.42
CA GLY A 57 9.16 -9.67 -14.20
C GLY A 57 10.16 -8.59 -14.61
N SER A 58 11.45 -8.90 -14.54
CA SER A 58 12.55 -7.92 -14.70
C SER A 58 12.47 -7.09 -15.98
N GLY A 59 12.11 -7.70 -17.12
CA GLY A 59 11.91 -6.96 -18.37
C GLY A 59 10.83 -5.88 -18.25
N ARG A 60 9.68 -6.23 -17.66
CA ARG A 60 8.59 -5.28 -17.41
C ARG A 60 8.98 -4.24 -16.36
N ALA A 61 9.73 -4.63 -15.34
CA ALA A 61 10.22 -3.72 -14.32
C ALA A 61 11.13 -2.64 -14.93
N LEU A 62 12.07 -3.01 -15.81
CA LEU A 62 12.94 -2.08 -16.52
C LEU A 62 12.13 -1.15 -17.44
N GLU A 63 11.13 -1.65 -18.16
CA GLU A 63 10.23 -0.81 -18.97
C GLU A 63 9.52 0.26 -18.12
N LEU A 64 9.00 -0.12 -16.94
CA LEU A 64 8.33 0.82 -16.03
C LEU A 64 9.29 1.91 -15.54
N LEU A 65 10.51 1.54 -15.15
CA LEU A 65 11.53 2.48 -14.66
C LEU A 65 12.01 3.42 -15.77
N HIS A 66 12.24 2.90 -16.98
CA HIS A 66 12.57 3.72 -18.14
C HIS A 66 11.42 4.69 -18.48
N GLY A 67 10.17 4.23 -18.40
CA GLY A 67 9.00 5.08 -18.61
C GLY A 67 8.91 6.20 -17.58
N ALA A 68 9.05 5.89 -16.28
CA ALA A 68 9.04 6.88 -15.20
C ALA A 68 10.15 7.93 -15.40
N ARG A 69 11.37 7.48 -15.73
CA ARG A 69 12.48 8.37 -16.05
C ARG A 69 12.18 9.28 -17.25
N ALA A 70 11.69 8.72 -18.34
CA ALA A 70 11.39 9.48 -19.56
C ALA A 70 10.30 10.52 -19.33
N VAL A 71 9.27 10.20 -18.53
CA VAL A 71 8.24 11.17 -18.11
C VAL A 71 8.86 12.29 -17.29
N ALA A 72 9.70 11.97 -16.30
CA ALA A 72 10.36 12.98 -15.48
C ALA A 72 11.27 13.90 -16.31
N GLU A 73 12.06 13.34 -17.24
CA GLU A 73 12.90 14.11 -18.18
C GLU A 73 12.07 15.01 -19.09
N ALA A 74 10.94 14.50 -19.61
CA ALA A 74 10.03 15.30 -20.41
C ALA A 74 9.44 16.46 -19.60
N GLU A 75 8.93 16.21 -18.39
CA GLU A 75 8.37 17.28 -17.54
C GLU A 75 9.41 18.36 -17.17
N LEU A 76 10.65 17.95 -16.90
CA LEU A 76 11.76 18.89 -16.68
C LEU A 76 12.06 19.74 -17.91
N ALA A 77 12.06 19.14 -19.11
CA ALA A 77 12.31 19.85 -20.37
C ALA A 77 11.19 20.84 -20.74
N HIS A 78 9.95 20.56 -20.33
CA HIS A 78 8.80 21.45 -20.56
C HIS A 78 8.69 22.59 -19.53
N GLY A 79 9.62 22.69 -18.57
CA GLY A 79 9.70 23.79 -17.61
C GLY A 79 8.63 23.73 -16.52
N GLY A 80 8.63 22.65 -15.72
CA GLY A 80 7.66 22.43 -14.64
C GLY A 80 7.66 23.51 -13.54
N ASP A 81 6.47 24.05 -13.26
CA ASP A 81 6.15 25.07 -12.26
C ASP A 81 6.86 24.88 -10.89
N GLY A 82 7.73 25.84 -10.55
CA GLY A 82 8.30 26.05 -9.21
C GLY A 82 9.46 25.12 -8.80
N ASP A 83 10.40 25.68 -8.04
CA ASP A 83 11.64 25.00 -7.58
C ASP A 83 11.37 23.64 -6.90
N GLY A 84 10.26 23.52 -6.16
CA GLY A 84 9.90 22.30 -5.46
C GLY A 84 9.48 21.12 -6.36
N ARG A 85 8.74 21.38 -7.45
CA ARG A 85 8.34 20.32 -8.40
C ARG A 85 9.53 19.87 -9.23
N SER A 86 10.35 20.82 -9.67
CA SER A 86 11.59 20.52 -10.38
C SER A 86 12.54 19.64 -9.55
N ALA A 87 12.75 19.96 -8.27
CA ALA A 87 13.55 19.13 -7.37
C ALA A 87 12.98 17.72 -7.21
N GLN A 88 11.65 17.57 -7.09
CA GLN A 88 11.00 16.27 -7.02
C GLN A 88 11.22 15.45 -8.31
N LEU A 89 11.10 16.08 -9.48
CA LEU A 89 11.30 15.43 -10.77
C LEU A 89 12.74 14.99 -10.98
N HIS A 90 13.71 15.77 -10.52
CA HIS A 90 15.13 15.36 -10.52
C HIS A 90 15.36 14.12 -9.66
N ALA A 91 14.80 14.09 -8.44
CA ALA A 91 14.90 12.95 -7.55
C ALA A 91 14.22 11.69 -8.14
N GLU A 92 13.06 11.85 -8.79
CA GLU A 92 12.34 10.75 -9.45
C GLU A 92 13.15 10.19 -10.62
N ARG A 93 13.74 11.05 -11.46
CA ARG A 93 14.62 10.65 -12.57
C ARG A 93 15.83 9.86 -12.07
N GLU A 94 16.51 10.36 -11.05
CA GLU A 94 17.72 9.74 -10.48
C GLU A 94 17.39 8.41 -9.80
N SER A 95 16.33 8.37 -8.99
CA SER A 95 15.86 7.14 -8.35
C SER A 95 15.46 6.08 -9.37
N ALA A 96 14.73 6.44 -10.44
CA ALA A 96 14.36 5.50 -11.50
C ALA A 96 15.57 4.94 -12.24
N GLN A 97 16.60 5.76 -12.47
CA GLN A 97 17.86 5.33 -13.10
C GLN A 97 18.66 4.38 -12.20
N GLU A 98 18.84 4.74 -10.93
CA GLU A 98 19.58 3.93 -9.96
C GLU A 98 18.91 2.57 -9.74
N LEU A 99 17.60 2.57 -9.47
CA LEU A 99 16.81 1.36 -9.30
C LEU A 99 16.81 0.52 -10.59
N GLY A 100 16.81 1.14 -11.77
CA GLY A 100 16.97 0.46 -13.05
C GLY A 100 18.28 -0.34 -13.13
N HIS A 101 19.40 0.25 -12.69
CA HIS A 101 20.69 -0.45 -12.65
C HIS A 101 20.69 -1.59 -11.61
N GLN A 102 20.07 -1.41 -10.46
CA GLN A 102 19.97 -2.45 -9.43
C GLN A 102 19.11 -3.64 -9.91
N VAL A 103 17.97 -3.37 -10.56
CA VAL A 103 17.11 -4.40 -11.17
C VAL A 103 17.84 -5.14 -12.29
N ALA A 104 18.59 -4.44 -13.15
CA ALA A 104 19.38 -5.06 -14.22
C ALA A 104 20.46 -6.01 -13.66
N ARG A 105 21.05 -5.67 -12.51
CA ARG A 105 22.03 -6.48 -11.79
C ARG A 105 21.41 -7.57 -10.90
N ARG A 106 20.07 -7.63 -10.82
CA ARG A 106 19.31 -8.53 -9.92
C ARG A 106 19.61 -8.31 -8.43
N GLU A 107 19.98 -7.09 -8.07
CA GLU A 107 20.17 -6.67 -6.68
C GLU A 107 18.83 -6.26 -6.04
N GLN A 108 17.88 -5.83 -6.87
CA GLN A 108 16.53 -5.43 -6.47
C GLN A 108 15.49 -6.03 -7.41
N GLU A 109 14.27 -6.20 -6.92
CA GLU A 109 13.10 -6.57 -7.70
C GLU A 109 11.99 -5.52 -7.52
N LEU A 110 11.12 -5.38 -8.53
CA LEU A 110 9.90 -4.60 -8.37
C LEU A 110 8.72 -5.52 -8.06
N TRP A 111 7.89 -5.06 -7.15
CA TRP A 111 6.72 -5.77 -6.65
C TRP A 111 5.49 -4.92 -6.85
N ARG A 112 4.42 -5.56 -7.32
CA ARG A 112 3.07 -5.00 -7.24
C ARG A 112 2.50 -5.37 -5.88
N VAL A 113 2.30 -4.35 -5.04
CA VAL A 113 1.93 -4.52 -3.63
C VAL A 113 0.57 -3.89 -3.36
N GLY A 114 -0.30 -4.63 -2.68
CA GLY A 114 -1.60 -4.17 -2.21
C GLY A 114 -1.66 -4.31 -0.69
N VAL A 115 -1.97 -3.22 0.01
CA VAL A 115 -2.03 -3.21 1.48
C VAL A 115 -3.43 -2.79 1.93
N ARG A 116 -4.04 -3.65 2.73
CA ARG A 116 -5.35 -3.40 3.33
C ARG A 116 -5.31 -3.63 4.82
N PHE A 117 -5.88 -2.67 5.53
CA PHE A 117 -6.29 -2.86 6.92
C PHE A 117 -7.80 -3.04 6.98
N ALA A 118 -8.30 -3.80 7.96
CA ALA A 118 -9.72 -3.80 8.29
C ALA A 118 -9.95 -3.81 9.79
N ALA A 119 -10.76 -2.86 10.24
CA ALA A 119 -11.30 -2.86 11.59
C ALA A 119 -12.48 -3.84 11.67
N VAL A 120 -12.45 -4.74 12.64
CA VAL A 120 -13.48 -5.75 12.86
C VAL A 120 -14.16 -5.52 14.21
N ALA A 121 -15.47 -5.36 14.23
CA ALA A 121 -16.21 -5.11 15.47
C ALA A 121 -17.62 -5.73 15.49
N SER A 122 -18.26 -5.77 16.65
CA SER A 122 -19.68 -6.17 16.79
C SER A 122 -20.66 -5.05 16.42
N SER A 123 -20.20 -3.79 16.37
CA SER A 123 -21.03 -2.63 16.01
C SER A 123 -20.35 -1.77 14.96
N GLU A 124 -21.16 -1.13 14.12
CA GLU A 124 -20.71 -0.19 13.09
C GLU A 124 -19.87 0.95 13.68
N GLY A 125 -20.39 1.61 14.72
CA GLY A 125 -19.70 2.75 15.34
C GLY A 125 -18.35 2.37 15.97
N GLN A 126 -18.18 1.13 16.45
CA GLN A 126 -16.88 0.68 16.96
C GLN A 126 -15.90 0.41 15.81
N ALA A 127 -16.34 -0.26 14.73
CA ALA A 127 -15.49 -0.49 13.55
C ALA A 127 -15.01 0.84 12.95
N GLU A 128 -15.90 1.83 12.87
CA GLU A 128 -15.57 3.18 12.40
C GLU A 128 -14.53 3.85 13.29
N ARG A 129 -14.72 3.85 14.62
CA ARG A 129 -13.77 4.45 15.57
C ARG A 129 -12.38 3.83 15.45
N VAL A 130 -12.29 2.51 15.36
CA VAL A 130 -11.00 1.80 15.20
C VAL A 130 -10.36 2.18 13.87
N ARG A 131 -11.13 2.21 12.77
CA ARG A 131 -10.63 2.64 11.47
C ARG A 131 -10.10 4.08 11.49
N THR A 132 -10.85 5.04 12.04
CA THR A 132 -10.41 6.44 12.16
C THR A 132 -9.18 6.57 13.06
N GLY A 133 -9.09 5.75 14.12
CA GLY A 133 -7.90 5.65 14.96
C GLY A 133 -6.67 5.23 14.16
N LEU A 134 -6.79 4.15 13.39
CA LEU A 134 -5.74 3.65 12.51
C LEU A 134 -5.36 4.65 11.42
N GLU A 135 -6.33 5.30 10.77
CA GLU A 135 -6.09 6.33 9.76
C GLU A 135 -5.23 7.46 10.32
N ARG A 136 -5.50 7.93 11.54
CA ARG A 136 -4.70 8.96 12.20
C ARG A 136 -3.28 8.49 12.49
N ARG A 137 -3.09 7.24 12.95
CA ARG A 137 -1.75 6.68 13.20
C ARG A 137 -0.94 6.53 11.91
N LEU A 138 -1.57 6.06 10.83
CA LEU A 138 -0.96 5.98 9.51
C LEU A 138 -0.60 7.37 8.96
N ALA A 139 -1.49 8.35 9.10
CA ALA A 139 -1.22 9.73 8.68
C ALA A 139 -0.06 10.36 9.47
N ALA A 140 0.09 10.04 10.77
CA ALA A 140 1.22 10.48 11.57
C ALA A 140 2.57 9.92 11.08
N LEU A 141 2.55 8.77 10.40
CA LEU A 141 3.69 8.17 9.72
C LEU A 141 3.83 8.62 8.25
N GLY A 142 3.00 9.58 7.80
CA GLY A 142 3.07 10.14 6.44
C GLY A 142 2.34 9.32 5.36
N PHE A 143 1.64 8.25 5.72
CA PHE A 143 0.83 7.49 4.76
C PHE A 143 -0.43 8.26 4.38
N ARG A 144 -0.83 8.16 3.11
CA ARG A 144 -2.17 8.57 2.69
C ARG A 144 -3.05 7.34 2.55
N THR A 145 -4.22 7.40 3.17
CA THR A 145 -5.17 6.29 3.18
C THR A 145 -6.46 6.66 2.46
N ARG A 146 -7.26 5.66 2.15
CA ARG A 146 -8.57 5.83 1.52
C ARG A 146 -9.56 4.82 2.07
N VAL A 147 -10.77 5.30 2.38
CA VAL A 147 -11.93 4.44 2.59
C VAL A 147 -12.55 4.06 1.24
N PRO A 148 -12.64 2.76 0.89
CA PRO A 148 -13.17 2.30 -0.39
C PRO A 148 -14.71 2.38 -0.40
N ARG A 149 -15.24 3.59 -0.59
CA ARG A 149 -16.70 3.80 -0.49
C ARG A 149 -17.46 3.10 -1.61
N TYR A 150 -18.47 2.31 -1.24
CA TYR A 150 -19.28 1.48 -2.16
C TYR A 150 -18.50 0.43 -2.97
N SER A 151 -17.24 0.19 -2.61
CA SER A 151 -16.39 -0.87 -3.17
C SER A 151 -15.79 -1.70 -2.03
N VAL A 152 -16.54 -1.84 -0.93
CA VAL A 152 -16.05 -2.44 0.31
C VAL A 152 -15.88 -3.95 0.12
N ARG A 153 -16.84 -4.57 -0.56
CA ARG A 153 -16.75 -5.99 -0.90
C ARG A 153 -15.55 -6.31 -1.80
N GLU A 154 -15.27 -5.46 -2.79
CA GLU A 154 -14.10 -5.60 -3.66
C GLU A 154 -12.79 -5.39 -2.89
N ALA A 155 -12.76 -4.42 -1.98
CA ALA A 155 -11.61 -4.19 -1.10
C ALA A 155 -11.35 -5.39 -0.18
N LEU A 156 -12.39 -6.05 0.30
CA LEU A 156 -12.30 -7.22 1.20
C LEU A 156 -12.28 -8.55 0.45
N ALA A 157 -12.23 -8.54 -0.88
CA ALA A 157 -12.15 -9.76 -1.66
C ALA A 157 -10.88 -10.54 -1.28
N PRO A 158 -10.94 -11.89 -1.26
CA PRO A 158 -9.78 -12.69 -0.92
C PRO A 158 -8.61 -12.40 -1.87
N PRO A 159 -7.36 -12.54 -1.40
CA PRO A 159 -6.19 -12.43 -2.27
C PRO A 159 -6.27 -13.53 -3.32
N GLY A 160 -5.93 -13.19 -4.56
CA GLY A 160 -5.78 -14.19 -5.59
C GLY A 160 -4.31 -14.35 -5.97
N LEU A 161 -4.01 -15.37 -6.77
CA LEU A 161 -2.64 -15.82 -7.00
C LEU A 161 -1.93 -14.98 -8.07
N THR A 162 -2.67 -14.23 -8.89
CA THR A 162 -2.18 -13.72 -10.17
C THR A 162 -2.23 -12.19 -10.31
N ALA A 163 -2.68 -11.47 -9.27
CA ALA A 163 -2.88 -10.02 -9.29
C ALA A 163 -3.87 -9.52 -10.37
N SER A 164 -4.64 -10.41 -11.00
CA SER A 164 -5.65 -10.08 -12.00
C SER A 164 -7.01 -9.77 -11.37
N GLU A 165 -7.10 -9.90 -10.04
CA GLU A 165 -8.33 -9.72 -9.29
C GLU A 165 -8.73 -8.24 -9.30
N ALA A 166 -10.03 -8.00 -9.49
CA ALA A 166 -10.57 -6.66 -9.38
C ALA A 166 -10.32 -6.12 -7.97
N ARG A 167 -9.68 -4.96 -7.90
CA ARG A 167 -9.41 -4.21 -6.68
C ARG A 167 -9.80 -2.76 -6.90
N PRO A 168 -10.19 -2.02 -5.84
CA PRO A 168 -10.47 -0.61 -5.95
C PRO A 168 -9.29 0.18 -6.54
N ALA A 169 -9.61 1.27 -7.26
CA ALA A 169 -8.58 2.14 -7.82
C ALA A 169 -7.61 2.65 -6.72
N GLY A 170 -6.31 2.61 -7.01
CA GLY A 170 -5.25 3.00 -6.07
C GLY A 170 -4.94 1.96 -5.00
N TYR A 171 -5.48 0.74 -5.08
CA TYR A 171 -5.12 -0.37 -4.20
C TYR A 171 -3.70 -0.89 -4.46
N TRP A 172 -3.34 -1.01 -5.74
CA TRP A 172 -2.05 -1.54 -6.16
C TRP A 172 -1.01 -0.43 -6.27
N GLN A 173 0.17 -0.72 -5.73
CA GLN A 173 1.35 0.14 -5.69
C GLN A 173 2.54 -0.63 -6.25
N THR A 174 3.55 0.10 -6.72
CA THR A 174 4.83 -0.51 -7.13
C THR A 174 5.87 -0.20 -6.06
N LEU A 175 6.47 -1.23 -5.47
CA LEU A 175 7.53 -1.10 -4.46
C LEU A 175 8.76 -1.91 -4.88
N GLN A 176 9.95 -1.46 -4.49
CA GLN A 176 11.17 -2.27 -4.53
C GLN A 176 11.21 -3.27 -3.37
N THR A 177 12.12 -4.24 -3.43
CA THR A 177 12.26 -5.30 -2.41
C THR A 177 12.36 -4.73 -1.00
N ASP A 178 13.18 -3.70 -0.78
CA ASP A 178 13.37 -3.10 0.55
C ASP A 178 12.08 -2.44 1.08
N GLY A 179 11.32 -1.80 0.18
CA GLY A 179 10.02 -1.21 0.52
C GLY A 179 8.99 -2.26 0.90
N LEU A 180 9.02 -3.44 0.26
CA LEU A 180 8.20 -4.59 0.65
C LEU A 180 8.68 -5.19 1.99
N ALA A 181 10.00 -5.24 2.22
CA ALA A 181 10.59 -5.77 3.44
C ALA A 181 10.14 -5.00 4.70
N ALA A 182 9.88 -3.69 4.57
CA ALA A 182 9.38 -2.87 5.68
C ALA A 182 8.00 -3.33 6.23
N PHE A 183 7.22 -4.13 5.47
CA PHE A 183 5.95 -4.71 5.92
C PHE A 183 6.12 -5.98 6.76
N TYR A 184 7.33 -6.51 6.92
CA TYR A 184 7.54 -7.68 7.76
C TYR A 184 7.65 -7.23 9.23
N PRO A 185 6.75 -7.71 10.12
CA PRO A 185 6.70 -7.25 11.51
C PRO A 185 7.80 -7.85 12.40
N PHE A 186 8.70 -8.68 11.86
CA PHE A 186 9.65 -9.51 12.62
C PHE A 186 11.13 -9.19 12.37
N VAL A 187 11.45 -8.20 11.54
CA VAL A 187 12.85 -7.82 11.31
C VAL A 187 13.23 -6.77 12.33
N ASP A 188 13.84 -7.24 13.40
CA ASP A 188 14.74 -6.46 14.25
C ASP A 188 15.83 -5.87 13.34
N GLU A 189 16.12 -4.56 13.46
CA GLU A 189 17.18 -3.88 12.69
C GLU A 189 18.53 -4.60 12.80
N THR A 190 18.73 -5.39 13.86
CA THR A 190 19.94 -6.18 14.13
C THR A 190 20.17 -7.40 13.23
N VAL A 191 19.21 -7.78 12.37
CA VAL A 191 19.34 -8.97 11.48
C VAL A 191 19.85 -8.59 10.08
N LEU A 192 20.06 -7.29 9.80
CA LEU A 192 20.46 -6.76 8.49
C LEU A 192 21.91 -6.25 8.41
N GLU A 193 22.83 -6.73 9.25
CA GLU A 193 24.28 -6.56 9.02
C GLU A 193 24.95 -7.93 8.86
N PRO A 194 25.67 -8.19 7.74
CA PRO A 194 26.56 -9.34 7.60
C PRO A 194 27.86 -9.20 8.39
#